data_AF-A0A7V9FVH7-F1
#
_entry.id   AF-A0A7V9FVH7-F1
#
_cell.length_a   1.000
_cell.length_b   1.000
_cell.length_c   1.000
_cell.angle_alpha   90.00
_cell.angle_beta   90.00
_cell.angle_gamma   90.00
#
_symmetry.space_group_name_H-M   'P 1'
#
loop_
_entity.id
_entity.type
_entity.pdbx_description
1 polymer ?
#
loop_
_entity_poly.entity_id
_entity_poly.type
_entity_poly.pdbx_seq_one_letter_code
_entity_poly.pdbx_strand_id
1 'polypeptide(L)'
;ARAAELATFHGVADGRAELRRRGLMRSDELVAMGARVPAEAVAVGGWLVDAALLVHRSDRLAAAVAEHAAENPLEPGMPLEVARQVTEMPDARLIELLLGSRLTLIQGRVHIAGPVSGLPDALRSAIAALRAELAQRPFAAPEAHRLAELGLGAKQLAAAVRAGELLKIANGVYLAPGADDDAIERLRDLPTPFTLSQARQALDTTRRVTVPIMELLARRGISRQLPDGTHELV
;
A
#
# COMPACT_ATOMS: atom_id res chain seq x y z
N ALA A 1 -62.15 -5.76 0.89
CA ALA A 1 -60.82 -5.14 0.69
C ALA A 1 -59.69 -6.19 0.78
N ARG A 2 -59.48 -6.84 1.94
CA ARG A 2 -58.40 -7.82 2.17
C ARG A 2 -58.40 -9.08 1.28
N ALA A 3 -59.57 -9.49 0.78
CA ALA A 3 -59.70 -10.66 -0.11
C ALA A 3 -59.29 -10.39 -1.57
N ALA A 4 -59.27 -9.13 -2.01
CA ALA A 4 -58.83 -8.77 -3.37
C ALA A 4 -57.31 -8.64 -3.47
N GLU A 5 -56.63 -8.24 -2.38
CA GLU A 5 -55.15 -8.21 -2.28
C GLU A 5 -54.53 -9.61 -2.23
N LEU A 6 -55.26 -10.61 -1.74
CA LEU A 6 -54.83 -12.01 -1.71
C LEU A 6 -54.97 -12.70 -3.08
N ALA A 7 -55.78 -12.17 -4.00
CA ALA A 7 -56.02 -12.77 -5.31
C ALA A 7 -54.87 -12.53 -6.31
N THR A 8 -54.00 -11.55 -6.06
CA THR A 8 -52.78 -11.27 -6.83
C THR A 8 -51.52 -11.88 -6.19
N PHE A 9 -51.66 -12.58 -5.06
CA PHE A 9 -50.56 -13.23 -4.36
C PHE A 9 -50.24 -14.59 -5.01
N HIS A 10 -49.40 -14.58 -6.04
CA HIS A 10 -49.03 -15.78 -6.80
C HIS A 10 -48.06 -16.74 -6.07
N GLY A 11 -47.84 -16.59 -4.75
CA GLY A 11 -47.03 -17.49 -3.94
C GLY A 11 -45.52 -17.53 -4.25
N VAL A 12 -45.07 -16.81 -5.30
CA VAL A 12 -43.66 -16.66 -5.66
C VAL A 12 -43.19 -15.32 -5.11
N ALA A 13 -42.25 -15.34 -4.16
CA ALA A 13 -41.66 -14.12 -3.64
C ALA A 13 -40.95 -13.36 -4.78
N ASP A 14 -41.25 -12.07 -4.92
CA ASP A 14 -40.55 -11.20 -5.87
C ASP A 14 -39.13 -10.93 -5.37
N GLY A 15 -38.14 -11.55 -6.01
CA GLY A 15 -36.76 -11.45 -5.59
C GLY A 15 -36.18 -10.05 -5.70
N ARG A 16 -36.70 -9.20 -6.61
CA ARG A 16 -36.27 -7.80 -6.70
C ARG A 16 -36.81 -7.00 -5.53
N ALA A 17 -38.09 -7.21 -5.16
CA ALA A 17 -38.68 -6.57 -4.00
C ALA A 17 -37.96 -6.98 -2.71
N GLU A 18 -37.61 -8.27 -2.57
CA GLU A 18 -36.95 -8.75 -1.35
C GLU A 18 -35.50 -8.30 -1.24
N LEU A 19 -34.75 -8.25 -2.38
CA LEU A 19 -33.41 -7.66 -2.40
C LEU A 19 -33.45 -6.15 -2.09
N ARG A 20 -34.40 -5.39 -2.64
CA ARG A 20 -34.56 -3.96 -2.32
C ARG A 20 -34.89 -3.72 -0.86
N ARG A 21 -35.75 -4.56 -0.28
CA ARG A 21 -36.16 -4.45 1.13
C ARG A 21 -35.00 -4.72 2.09
N ARG A 22 -34.18 -5.74 1.80
CA ARG A 22 -33.07 -6.15 2.66
C ARG A 22 -31.76 -5.44 2.34
N GLY A 23 -31.62 -4.92 1.13
CA GLY A 23 -30.43 -4.25 0.58
C GLY A 23 -29.28 -5.21 0.27
N LEU A 24 -29.04 -6.20 1.13
CA LEU A 24 -27.96 -7.18 1.02
C LEU A 24 -28.46 -8.53 1.53
N MET A 25 -28.24 -9.60 0.77
CA MET A 25 -28.57 -10.95 1.20
C MET A 25 -27.79 -11.99 0.41
N ARG A 26 -27.82 -13.26 0.86
CA ARG A 26 -27.21 -14.33 0.08
C ARG A 26 -28.13 -14.81 -1.04
N SER A 27 -27.55 -15.29 -2.14
CA SER A 27 -28.34 -15.83 -3.25
C SER A 27 -29.06 -17.13 -2.88
N ASP A 28 -28.44 -17.97 -2.05
CA ASP A 28 -29.02 -19.21 -1.53
C ASP A 28 -30.24 -18.93 -0.61
N GLU A 29 -30.16 -17.93 0.26
CA GLU A 29 -31.28 -17.44 1.08
C GLU A 29 -32.46 -16.96 0.23
N LEU A 30 -32.18 -16.23 -0.86
CA LEU A 30 -33.23 -15.73 -1.75
C LEU A 30 -33.97 -16.88 -2.45
N VAL A 31 -33.22 -17.87 -2.93
CA VAL A 31 -33.79 -19.07 -3.56
C VAL A 31 -34.58 -19.91 -2.55
N ALA A 32 -34.09 -20.03 -1.31
CA ALA A 32 -34.79 -20.73 -0.23
C ALA A 32 -36.13 -20.08 0.14
N MET A 33 -36.29 -18.76 -0.08
CA MET A 33 -37.57 -18.05 0.06
C MET A 33 -38.54 -18.28 -1.12
N GLY A 34 -38.17 -19.10 -2.10
CA GLY A 34 -38.95 -19.35 -3.30
C GLY A 34 -38.89 -18.22 -4.34
N ALA A 35 -37.98 -17.25 -4.16
CA ALA A 35 -37.76 -16.17 -5.09
C ALA A 35 -36.70 -16.52 -6.13
N ARG A 36 -36.84 -15.98 -7.34
CA ARG A 36 -35.79 -16.04 -8.36
C ARG A 36 -34.81 -14.88 -8.17
N VAL A 37 -33.52 -15.16 -8.35
CA VAL A 37 -32.48 -14.11 -8.35
C VAL A 37 -32.73 -13.15 -9.51
N PRO A 38 -32.83 -11.83 -9.26
CA PRO A 38 -33.01 -10.86 -10.33
C PRO A 38 -31.79 -10.84 -11.26
N ALA A 39 -32.01 -10.81 -12.57
CA ALA A 39 -30.92 -10.84 -13.56
C ALA A 39 -29.99 -9.62 -13.46
N GLU A 40 -30.53 -8.48 -13.03
CA GLU A 40 -29.79 -7.24 -12.82
C GLU A 40 -29.13 -7.12 -11.42
N ALA A 41 -29.32 -8.10 -10.53
CA ALA A 41 -28.72 -8.05 -9.20
C ALA A 41 -27.20 -8.22 -9.30
N VAL A 42 -26.46 -7.33 -8.64
CA VAL A 42 -25.01 -7.44 -8.56
C VAL A 42 -24.66 -8.59 -7.61
N ALA A 43 -23.94 -9.59 -8.13
CA ALA A 43 -23.62 -10.81 -7.40
C ALA A 43 -22.11 -11.04 -7.29
N VAL A 44 -21.58 -11.14 -6.07
CA VAL A 44 -20.16 -11.46 -5.80
C VAL A 44 -20.07 -12.43 -4.63
N GLY A 45 -19.37 -13.55 -4.80
CA GLY A 45 -19.13 -14.50 -3.71
C GLY A 45 -20.39 -15.12 -3.09
N GLY A 46 -21.52 -15.14 -3.83
CA GLY A 46 -22.82 -15.60 -3.35
C GLY A 46 -23.64 -14.53 -2.61
N TRP A 47 -23.15 -13.30 -2.52
CA TRP A 47 -23.92 -12.16 -2.03
C TRP A 47 -24.62 -11.44 -3.18
N LEU A 48 -25.86 -11.04 -2.95
CA LEU A 48 -26.66 -10.17 -3.80
C LEU A 48 -26.74 -8.80 -3.12
N VAL A 49 -26.47 -7.74 -3.88
CA VAL A 49 -26.53 -6.36 -3.38
C VAL A 49 -27.49 -5.53 -4.22
N ASP A 50 -28.35 -4.77 -3.54
CA ASP A 50 -29.19 -3.76 -4.19
C ASP A 50 -28.35 -2.56 -4.67
N ALA A 51 -28.71 -2.03 -5.83
CA ALA A 51 -27.99 -0.93 -6.46
C ALA A 51 -28.02 0.36 -5.61
N ALA A 52 -29.13 0.66 -4.92
CA ALA A 52 -29.21 1.85 -4.07
C ALA A 52 -28.32 1.70 -2.82
N LEU A 53 -28.22 0.49 -2.27
CA LEU A 53 -27.29 0.21 -1.17
C LEU A 53 -25.83 0.37 -1.62
N LEU A 54 -25.48 -0.09 -2.83
CA LEU A 54 -24.13 0.08 -3.37
C LEU A 54 -23.76 1.56 -3.51
N VAL A 55 -24.65 2.39 -4.04
CA VAL A 55 -24.41 3.85 -4.16
C VAL A 55 -24.19 4.47 -2.78
N HIS A 56 -25.08 4.20 -1.83
CA HIS A 56 -24.97 4.74 -0.47
C HIS A 56 -23.67 4.31 0.23
N ARG A 57 -23.29 3.04 0.11
CA ARG A 57 -22.06 2.51 0.71
C ARG A 57 -20.81 3.00 0.00
N SER A 58 -20.86 3.25 -1.31
CA SER A 58 -19.76 3.85 -2.08
C SER A 58 -19.51 5.29 -1.64
N ASP A 59 -20.56 6.09 -1.44
CA ASP A 59 -20.43 7.46 -0.91
C ASP A 59 -19.87 7.46 0.52
N ARG A 60 -20.34 6.57 1.39
CA ARG A 60 -19.79 6.39 2.75
C ARG A 60 -18.32 5.96 2.73
N LEU A 61 -17.95 5.04 1.83
CA LEU A 61 -16.56 4.63 1.67
C LEU A 61 -15.68 5.81 1.22
N ALA A 62 -16.13 6.58 0.23
CA ALA A 62 -15.38 7.73 -0.27
C ALA A 62 -15.17 8.79 0.81
N ALA A 63 -16.20 9.10 1.61
CA ALA A 63 -16.08 10.02 2.74
C ALA A 63 -15.07 9.50 3.78
N ALA A 64 -15.16 8.22 4.16
CA ALA A 64 -14.27 7.63 5.14
C ALA A 64 -12.81 7.55 4.66
N VAL A 65 -12.58 7.26 3.38
CA VAL A 65 -11.22 7.26 2.78
C VAL A 65 -10.65 8.68 2.77
N ALA A 66 -11.45 9.70 2.47
CA ALA A 66 -11.01 11.09 2.51
C ALA A 66 -10.64 11.54 3.93
N GLU A 67 -11.47 11.19 4.93
CA GLU A 67 -11.19 11.45 6.35
C GLU A 67 -9.92 10.72 6.81
N HIS A 68 -9.80 9.42 6.49
CA HIS A 68 -8.61 8.64 6.81
C HIS A 68 -7.35 9.25 6.20
N ALA A 69 -7.41 9.72 4.95
CA ALA A 69 -6.29 10.36 4.30
C ALA A 69 -5.89 11.69 4.94
N ALA A 70 -6.86 12.47 5.42
CA ALA A 70 -6.62 13.71 6.15
C ALA A 70 -5.97 13.46 7.52
N GLU A 71 -6.41 12.43 8.24
CA GLU A 71 -5.85 12.03 9.53
C GLU A 71 -4.49 11.32 9.42
N ASN A 72 -4.24 10.65 8.29
CA ASN A 72 -3.03 9.87 8.04
C ASN A 72 -2.31 10.34 6.76
N PRO A 73 -1.75 11.58 6.71
CA PRO A 73 -1.12 12.10 5.49
C PRO A 73 0.07 11.28 4.97
N LEU A 74 0.70 10.48 5.84
CA LEU A 74 1.82 9.59 5.51
C LEU A 74 1.36 8.19 5.02
N GLU A 75 0.09 7.87 5.23
CA GLU A 75 -0.57 6.62 4.84
C GLU A 75 -1.99 6.90 4.35
N PRO A 76 -2.16 7.61 3.23
CA PRO A 76 -3.49 8.06 2.81
C PRO A 76 -4.41 6.92 2.36
N GLY A 77 -3.87 5.71 2.15
CA GLY A 77 -4.64 4.53 1.77
C GLY A 77 -5.27 3.85 2.97
N MET A 78 -6.59 3.73 2.98
CA MET A 78 -7.33 2.98 3.98
C MET A 78 -7.15 1.46 3.76
N PRO A 79 -6.75 0.67 4.76
CA PRO A 79 -6.68 -0.79 4.62
C PRO A 79 -8.02 -1.40 4.20
N LEU A 80 -8.00 -2.39 3.30
CA LEU A 80 -9.21 -3.02 2.77
C LEU A 80 -10.15 -3.57 3.86
N GLU A 81 -9.60 -4.15 4.93
CA GLU A 81 -10.41 -4.62 6.06
C GLU A 81 -11.07 -3.50 6.86
N VAL A 82 -10.41 -2.34 6.98
CA VAL A 82 -11.01 -1.16 7.62
C VAL A 82 -12.13 -0.62 6.74
N ALA A 83 -11.92 -0.55 5.42
CA ALA A 83 -12.96 -0.18 4.46
C ALA A 83 -14.18 -1.11 4.56
N ARG A 84 -13.95 -2.42 4.69
CA ARG A 84 -15.00 -3.43 4.90
C ARG A 84 -15.81 -3.17 6.17
N GLN A 85 -15.13 -2.89 7.28
CA GLN A 85 -15.78 -2.61 8.56
C GLN A 85 -16.60 -1.32 8.50
N VAL A 86 -16.02 -0.22 7.98
CA VAL A 86 -16.70 1.09 7.93
C VAL A 86 -17.92 1.08 7.01
N THR A 87 -17.88 0.29 5.93
CA THR A 87 -19.02 0.14 5.00
C THR A 87 -20.01 -0.95 5.41
N GLU A 88 -19.76 -1.62 6.55
CA GLU A 88 -20.60 -2.71 7.08
C GLU A 88 -20.81 -3.83 6.04
N MET A 89 -19.79 -4.08 5.22
CA MET A 89 -19.79 -5.16 4.24
C MET A 89 -19.42 -6.48 4.93
N PRO A 90 -20.16 -7.57 4.67
CA PRO A 90 -19.87 -8.87 5.27
C PRO A 90 -18.61 -9.52 4.68
N ASP A 91 -18.16 -9.09 3.50
CA ASP A 91 -17.06 -9.70 2.77
C ASP A 91 -16.20 -8.62 2.09
N ALA A 92 -14.88 -8.75 2.15
CA ALA A 92 -13.94 -7.80 1.55
C ALA A 92 -14.08 -7.72 0.02
N ARG A 93 -14.49 -8.81 -0.64
CA ARG A 93 -14.72 -8.85 -2.09
C ARG A 93 -15.84 -7.91 -2.54
N LEU A 94 -16.76 -7.55 -1.64
CA LEU A 94 -17.81 -6.58 -1.93
C LEU A 94 -17.30 -5.14 -1.99
N ILE A 95 -16.11 -4.86 -1.46
CA ILE A 95 -15.51 -3.52 -1.50
C ILE A 95 -15.08 -3.15 -2.92
N GLU A 96 -14.68 -4.13 -3.73
CA GLU A 96 -14.32 -3.89 -5.13
C GLU A 96 -15.50 -3.32 -5.93
N LEU A 97 -16.74 -3.70 -5.57
CA LEU A 97 -17.97 -3.14 -6.18
C LEU A 97 -18.19 -1.67 -5.83
N LEU A 98 -17.61 -1.18 -4.74
CA LEU A 98 -17.78 0.19 -4.26
C LEU A 98 -16.77 1.17 -4.85
N LEU A 99 -15.70 0.67 -5.49
CA LEU A 99 -14.58 1.51 -5.93
C LEU A 99 -15.01 2.53 -6.99
N GLY A 100 -15.81 2.09 -7.96
CA GLY A 100 -16.32 2.94 -9.04
C GLY A 100 -15.22 3.73 -9.75
N SER A 101 -15.50 4.98 -10.13
CA SER A 101 -14.51 5.91 -10.69
C SER A 101 -13.85 6.81 -9.65
N ARG A 102 -14.34 6.80 -8.40
CA ARG A 102 -13.94 7.73 -7.34
C ARG A 102 -12.90 7.14 -6.39
N LEU A 103 -12.66 5.84 -6.43
CA LEU A 103 -11.72 5.14 -5.58
C LEU A 103 -10.86 4.16 -6.38
N THR A 104 -9.69 3.84 -5.86
CA THR A 104 -8.80 2.83 -6.44
C THR A 104 -8.20 1.94 -5.35
N LEU A 105 -7.90 0.69 -5.69
CA LEU A 105 -7.27 -0.29 -4.80
C LEU A 105 -5.81 -0.46 -5.21
N ILE A 106 -4.88 -0.08 -4.33
CA ILE A 106 -3.44 -0.17 -4.57
C ILE A 106 -2.84 -0.94 -3.40
N GLN A 107 -2.19 -2.08 -3.68
CA GLN A 107 -1.53 -2.91 -2.68
C GLN A 107 -2.42 -3.23 -1.46
N GLY A 108 -3.70 -3.53 -1.67
CA GLY A 108 -4.65 -3.87 -0.60
C GLY A 108 -5.14 -2.68 0.23
N ARG A 109 -4.95 -1.44 -0.23
CA ARG A 109 -5.45 -0.22 0.40
C ARG A 109 -6.30 0.60 -0.58
N VAL A 110 -7.40 1.15 -0.08
CA VAL A 110 -8.35 1.96 -0.84
C VAL A 110 -7.94 3.42 -0.76
N HIS A 111 -7.85 4.07 -1.91
CA HIS A 111 -7.49 5.48 -2.07
C HIS A 111 -8.58 6.24 -2.81
N ILE A 112 -8.65 7.56 -2.61
CA ILE A 112 -9.39 8.44 -3.53
C ILE A 112 -8.74 8.35 -4.93
N ALA A 113 -9.57 8.15 -5.96
CA ALA A 113 -9.11 8.12 -7.34
C ALA A 113 -8.60 9.50 -7.75
N GLY A 114 -7.44 9.50 -8.40
CA GLY A 114 -6.64 10.68 -8.69
C GLY A 114 -5.17 10.33 -8.61
N PRO A 115 -4.25 11.28 -8.84
CA PRO A 115 -2.86 11.08 -8.49
C PRO A 115 -2.83 10.71 -7.01
N VAL A 116 -2.30 9.53 -6.67
CA VAL A 116 -2.08 9.15 -5.26
C VAL A 116 -1.37 10.34 -4.64
N SER A 117 -2.06 11.07 -3.74
CA SER A 117 -1.54 12.32 -3.23
C SER A 117 -0.19 12.01 -2.60
N GLY A 118 0.87 12.41 -3.30
CA GLY A 118 2.23 12.12 -2.87
C GLY A 118 2.45 12.68 -1.47
N LEU A 119 3.52 12.22 -0.82
CA LEU A 119 3.97 12.67 0.50
C LEU A 119 3.70 14.17 0.73
N PRO A 120 3.23 14.62 1.90
CA PRO A 120 2.92 16.04 2.14
C PRO A 120 4.03 17.00 1.67
N ASP A 121 3.71 18.22 1.21
CA ASP A 121 4.70 19.13 0.61
C ASP A 121 5.91 19.42 1.51
N ALA A 122 5.69 19.54 2.82
CA ALA A 122 6.75 19.68 3.79
C ALA A 122 7.69 18.46 3.80
N LEU A 123 7.12 17.25 3.70
CA LEU A 123 7.89 16.02 3.61
C LEU A 123 8.63 15.90 2.27
N ARG A 124 7.99 16.27 1.15
CA ARG A 124 8.66 16.34 -0.17
C ARG A 124 9.87 17.26 -0.11
N SER A 125 9.72 18.45 0.46
CA SER A 125 10.81 19.43 0.59
C SER A 125 11.95 18.90 1.46
N ALA A 126 11.63 18.27 2.60
CA ALA A 126 12.63 17.66 3.48
C ALA A 126 13.39 16.51 2.80
N ILE A 127 12.69 15.65 2.06
CA ILE A 127 13.29 14.58 1.27
C ILE A 127 14.16 15.15 0.14
N ALA A 128 13.69 16.19 -0.56
CA ALA A 128 14.45 16.82 -1.64
C ALA A 128 15.76 17.42 -1.11
N ALA A 129 15.73 18.09 0.05
CA ALA A 129 16.94 18.59 0.70
C ALA A 129 17.91 17.43 1.05
N LEU A 130 17.40 16.36 1.66
CA LEU A 130 18.23 15.20 1.98
C LEU A 130 18.82 14.52 0.72
N ARG A 131 18.03 14.39 -0.35
CA ARG A 131 18.50 13.83 -1.63
C ARG A 131 19.56 14.71 -2.28
N ALA A 132 19.44 16.03 -2.18
CA ALA A 132 20.47 16.94 -2.66
C ALA A 132 21.79 16.78 -1.89
N GLU A 133 21.74 16.56 -0.57
CA GLU A 133 22.93 16.23 0.23
C GLU A 133 23.55 14.89 -0.19
N LEU A 134 22.72 13.86 -0.34
CA LEU A 134 23.17 12.52 -0.76
C LEU A 134 23.71 12.50 -2.19
N ALA A 135 23.22 13.35 -3.10
CA ALA A 135 23.77 13.46 -4.45
C ALA A 135 25.25 13.88 -4.45
N GLN A 136 25.69 14.65 -3.45
CA GLN A 136 27.10 15.06 -3.31
C GLN A 136 27.97 13.95 -2.72
N ARG A 137 27.41 13.16 -1.78
CA ARG A 137 28.09 12.01 -1.15
C ARG A 137 27.10 10.85 -1.02
N PRO A 138 26.98 9.99 -2.06
CA PRO A 138 25.92 8.98 -2.14
C PRO A 138 25.86 8.00 -0.97
N PHE A 139 27.00 7.70 -0.36
CA PHE A 139 27.12 6.77 0.76
C PHE A 139 27.29 7.46 2.12
N ALA A 140 27.12 8.79 2.21
CA ALA A 140 27.15 9.52 3.47
C ALA A 140 25.74 9.58 4.07
N ALA A 141 25.24 8.44 4.57
CA ALA A 141 23.94 8.37 5.21
C ALA A 141 23.82 9.42 6.35
N PRO A 142 22.73 10.21 6.42
CA PRO A 142 22.57 11.22 7.46
C PRO A 142 22.52 10.58 8.85
N GLU A 143 22.98 11.32 9.85
CA GLU A 143 22.85 10.95 11.26
C GLU A 143 21.49 11.37 11.82
N ALA A 144 21.09 10.82 12.96
CA ALA A 144 19.77 11.04 13.55
C ALA A 144 19.46 12.52 13.84
N HIS A 145 20.45 13.32 14.26
CA HIS A 145 20.26 14.75 14.50
C HIS A 145 19.91 15.50 13.22
N ARG A 146 20.58 15.19 12.10
CA ARG A 146 20.32 15.82 10.81
C ARG A 146 18.93 15.45 10.28
N LEU A 147 18.53 14.19 10.45
CA LEU A 147 17.17 13.76 10.13
C LEU A 147 16.12 14.52 10.97
N ALA A 148 16.39 14.73 12.25
CA ALA A 148 15.51 15.50 13.14
C ALA A 148 15.41 16.98 12.73
N GLU A 149 16.51 17.62 12.33
CA GLU A 149 16.52 18.99 11.80
C GLU A 149 15.66 19.16 10.55
N LEU A 150 15.63 18.13 9.69
CA LEU A 150 14.77 18.08 8.50
C LEU A 150 13.32 17.69 8.81
N GLY A 151 12.97 17.44 10.08
CA GLY A 151 11.65 16.96 10.49
C GLY A 151 11.35 15.51 10.06
N LEU A 152 12.38 14.74 9.70
CA LEU A 152 12.26 13.37 9.22
C LEU A 152 12.29 12.39 10.41
N GLY A 153 11.12 12.21 11.04
CA GLY A 153 10.90 11.17 12.04
C GLY A 153 10.74 9.77 11.43
N ALA A 154 10.59 8.76 12.29
CA ALA A 154 10.48 7.36 11.87
C ALA A 154 9.31 7.11 10.90
N LYS A 155 8.15 7.75 11.11
CA LYS A 155 6.98 7.61 10.24
C LYS A 155 7.22 8.25 8.87
N GLN A 156 7.84 9.44 8.84
CA GLN A 156 8.19 10.17 7.62
C GLN A 156 9.19 9.38 6.78
N LEU A 157 10.22 8.83 7.42
CA LEU A 157 11.22 7.99 6.77
C LEU A 157 10.60 6.70 6.21
N ALA A 158 9.73 6.05 6.97
CA ALA A 158 9.00 4.87 6.48
C ALA A 158 8.11 5.20 5.28
N ALA A 159 7.43 6.34 5.29
CA ALA A 159 6.62 6.80 4.17
C ALA A 159 7.47 7.12 2.94
N ALA A 160 8.64 7.76 3.12
CA ALA A 160 9.59 8.02 2.04
C ALA A 160 10.12 6.74 1.40
N VAL A 161 10.45 5.73 2.21
CA VAL A 161 10.90 4.42 1.73
C VAL A 161 9.78 3.70 0.97
N ARG A 162 8.54 3.70 1.49
CA ARG A 162 7.38 3.12 0.79
C ARG A 162 7.09 3.82 -0.54
N ALA A 163 7.32 5.13 -0.61
CA ALA A 163 7.18 5.93 -1.82
C ALA A 163 8.34 5.74 -2.81
N GLY A 164 9.40 4.99 -2.45
CA GLY A 164 10.59 4.82 -3.29
C GLY A 164 11.49 6.06 -3.35
N GLU A 165 11.28 7.04 -2.47
CA GLU A 165 12.05 8.29 -2.43
C GLU A 165 13.35 8.15 -1.64
N LEU A 166 13.47 7.13 -0.79
CA LEU A 166 14.68 6.78 -0.04
C LEU A 166 14.85 5.26 0.00
N LEU A 167 16.11 4.81 0.04
CA LEU A 167 16.47 3.41 0.25
C LEU A 167 16.89 3.20 1.71
N LYS A 168 16.21 2.31 2.43
CA LYS A 168 16.65 1.88 3.77
C LYS A 168 17.54 0.65 3.64
N ILE A 169 18.81 0.75 4.06
CA ILE A 169 19.76 -0.37 4.03
C ILE A 169 19.93 -1.05 5.40
N ALA A 170 19.67 -0.30 6.49
CA ALA A 170 19.62 -0.80 7.86
C ALA A 170 18.78 0.14 8.75
N ASN A 171 18.59 -0.23 10.01
CA ASN A 171 17.93 0.64 10.98
C ASN A 171 18.74 1.94 11.17
N GLY A 172 18.12 3.08 10.88
CA GLY A 172 18.77 4.39 10.96
C GLY A 172 19.75 4.69 9.82
N VAL A 173 19.79 3.87 8.76
CA VAL A 173 20.69 4.09 7.62
C VAL A 173 19.86 4.15 6.33
N TYR A 174 19.74 5.36 5.80
CA TYR A 174 18.96 5.70 4.62
C TYR A 174 19.88 6.33 3.57
N LEU A 175 19.76 5.89 2.32
CA LEU A 175 20.47 6.39 1.16
C LEU A 175 19.48 6.84 0.07
N ALA A 176 20.01 7.40 -1.01
CA ALA A 176 19.21 7.73 -2.19
C ALA A 176 18.71 6.44 -2.87
N PRO A 177 17.57 6.49 -3.57
CA PRO A 177 17.14 5.39 -4.43
C PRO A 177 18.24 5.06 -5.46
N GLY A 178 18.51 3.78 -5.69
CA GLY A 178 19.58 3.32 -6.61
C GLY A 178 20.98 3.26 -6.01
N ALA A 179 21.17 3.64 -4.74
CA ALA A 179 22.51 3.60 -4.12
C ALA A 179 23.11 2.19 -4.04
N ASP A 180 22.28 1.15 -4.07
CA ASP A 180 22.68 -0.24 -4.23
C ASP A 180 23.31 -0.52 -5.61
N ASP A 181 22.71 -0.03 -6.69
CA ASP A 181 23.27 -0.14 -8.04
C ASP A 181 24.58 0.66 -8.16
N ASP A 182 24.60 1.89 -7.65
CA ASP A 182 25.81 2.73 -7.60
C ASP A 182 26.94 2.05 -6.81
N ALA A 183 26.60 1.31 -5.74
CA ALA A 183 27.59 0.58 -4.96
C ALA A 183 28.19 -0.57 -5.75
N ILE A 184 27.36 -1.32 -6.48
CA ILE A 184 27.82 -2.42 -7.33
C ILE A 184 28.79 -1.88 -8.38
N GLU A 185 28.45 -0.77 -9.05
CA GLU A 185 29.33 -0.15 -10.05
C GLU A 185 30.71 0.18 -9.48
N ARG A 186 30.76 0.85 -8.32
CA ARG A 186 32.05 1.21 -7.68
C ARG A 186 32.82 0.01 -7.16
N LEU A 187 32.14 -1.03 -6.70
CA LEU A 187 32.79 -2.24 -6.19
C LEU A 187 33.33 -3.13 -7.31
N ARG A 188 32.77 -3.05 -8.53
CA ARG A 188 33.30 -3.77 -9.71
C ARG A 188 34.72 -3.34 -10.09
N ASP A 189 35.12 -2.12 -9.76
CA ASP A 189 36.46 -1.61 -10.03
C ASP A 189 37.53 -2.15 -9.06
N LEU A 190 37.13 -2.83 -7.99
CA LEU A 190 38.04 -3.44 -7.04
C LEU A 190 38.56 -4.80 -7.55
N PRO A 191 39.85 -5.13 -7.32
CA PRO A 191 40.34 -6.49 -7.50
C PRO A 191 39.52 -7.47 -6.65
N THR A 192 39.08 -8.58 -7.24
CA THR A 192 38.33 -9.62 -6.52
C THR A 192 39.27 -10.75 -6.04
N PRO A 193 39.08 -11.28 -4.82
CA PRO A 193 38.18 -10.79 -3.79
C PRO A 193 38.75 -9.55 -3.09
N PHE A 194 37.87 -8.75 -2.48
CA PHE A 194 38.24 -7.55 -1.74
C PHE A 194 37.81 -7.61 -0.27
N THR A 195 38.54 -6.90 0.58
CA THR A 195 38.22 -6.75 2.01
C THR A 195 37.10 -5.73 2.22
N LEU A 196 36.42 -5.81 3.37
CA LEU A 196 35.47 -4.80 3.80
C LEU A 196 36.09 -3.39 3.90
N SER A 197 37.39 -3.30 4.21
CA SER A 197 38.09 -2.00 4.25
C SER A 197 38.27 -1.40 2.86
N GLN A 198 38.56 -2.22 1.84
CA GLN A 198 38.63 -1.78 0.45
C GLN A 198 37.26 -1.34 -0.06
N ALA A 199 36.19 -2.10 0.24
CA ALA A 199 34.82 -1.70 -0.08
C ALA A 199 34.47 -0.33 0.56
N ARG A 200 34.80 -0.16 1.84
CA ARG A 200 34.58 1.11 2.56
C ARG A 200 35.32 2.28 1.90
N GLN A 201 36.56 2.06 1.46
CA GLN A 201 37.37 3.08 0.78
C GLN A 201 36.80 3.40 -0.60
N ALA A 202 36.42 2.41 -1.40
CA ALA A 202 35.83 2.59 -2.73
C ALA A 202 34.49 3.37 -2.68
N LEU A 203 33.68 3.11 -1.65
CA LEU A 203 32.41 3.80 -1.44
C LEU A 203 32.57 5.15 -0.72
N ASP A 204 33.79 5.56 -0.36
CA ASP A 204 34.10 6.75 0.44
C ASP A 204 33.15 6.93 1.64
N THR A 205 33.05 5.90 2.47
CA THR A 205 32.08 5.87 3.57
C THR A 205 32.64 5.27 4.85
N THR A 206 31.77 5.08 5.82
CA THR A 206 32.08 4.52 7.15
C THR A 206 31.63 3.07 7.23
N ARG A 207 32.09 2.37 8.27
CA ARG A 207 31.63 1.01 8.57
C ARG A 207 30.11 0.95 8.84
N ARG A 208 29.52 2.02 9.39
CA ARG A 208 28.06 2.15 9.64
C ARG A 208 27.23 1.98 8.37
N VAL A 209 27.79 2.33 7.21
CA VAL A 209 27.12 2.21 5.90
C VAL A 209 27.65 1.02 5.11
N THR A 210 28.97 0.79 5.12
CA THR A 210 29.61 -0.29 4.34
C THR A 210 29.11 -1.68 4.76
N VAL A 211 28.93 -1.94 6.06
CA VAL A 211 28.45 -3.25 6.51
C VAL A 211 27.01 -3.49 6.03
N PRO A 212 26.04 -2.59 6.30
CA PRO A 212 24.67 -2.74 5.79
C PRO A 212 24.55 -2.88 4.28
N ILE A 213 25.37 -2.16 3.50
CA ILE A 213 25.28 -2.24 2.04
C ILE A 213 25.80 -3.59 1.53
N MET A 214 26.91 -4.11 2.08
CA MET A 214 27.39 -5.44 1.73
C MET A 214 26.39 -6.53 2.15
N GLU A 215 25.77 -6.41 3.32
CA GLU A 215 24.70 -7.33 3.73
C GLU A 215 23.47 -7.25 2.81
N LEU A 216 23.09 -6.06 2.34
CA LEU A 216 22.00 -5.88 1.39
C LEU A 216 22.31 -6.59 0.06
N LEU A 217 23.52 -6.39 -0.47
CA LEU A 217 23.97 -7.05 -1.70
C LEU A 217 24.03 -8.57 -1.53
N ALA A 218 24.48 -9.07 -0.38
CA ALA A 218 24.49 -10.49 -0.06
C ALA A 218 23.08 -11.09 0.03
N ARG A 219 22.15 -10.42 0.71
CA ARG A 219 20.73 -10.83 0.77
C ARG A 219 20.07 -10.91 -0.61
N ARG A 220 20.54 -10.10 -1.57
CA ARG A 220 20.08 -10.12 -2.96
C ARG A 220 20.84 -11.10 -3.86
N GLY A 221 21.83 -11.82 -3.34
CA GLY A 221 22.66 -12.74 -4.11
C GLY A 221 23.65 -12.07 -5.07
N ILE A 222 23.91 -10.77 -4.91
CA ILE A 222 24.80 -9.97 -5.76
C ILE A 222 26.25 -10.02 -5.26
N SER A 223 26.44 -10.28 -3.97
CA SER A 223 27.77 -10.46 -3.38
C SER A 223 27.78 -11.66 -2.46
N ARG A 224 28.94 -12.23 -2.20
CA ARG A 224 29.12 -13.25 -1.17
C ARG A 224 30.35 -12.98 -0.33
N GLN A 225 30.29 -13.40 0.93
CA GLN A 225 31.45 -13.39 1.82
C GLN A 225 32.14 -14.75 1.76
N LEU A 226 33.46 -14.75 1.57
CA LEU A 226 34.32 -15.92 1.53
C LEU A 226 34.75 -16.36 2.95
N PRO A 227 35.24 -17.60 3.13
CA PRO A 227 35.63 -18.11 4.45
C PRO A 227 36.74 -17.31 5.16
N ASP A 228 37.58 -16.61 4.40
CA ASP A 228 38.65 -15.74 4.92
C ASP A 228 38.17 -14.33 5.29
N GLY A 229 36.86 -14.07 5.15
CA GLY A 229 36.22 -12.79 5.47
C GLY A 229 36.30 -11.75 4.35
N THR A 230 36.91 -12.07 3.20
CA THR A 230 36.86 -11.23 2.00
C THR A 230 35.50 -11.36 1.29
N HIS A 231 35.22 -10.48 0.36
CA HIS A 231 33.98 -10.40 -0.40
C HIS A 231 34.27 -10.42 -1.89
N GLU A 232 33.33 -10.97 -2.65
CA GLU A 232 33.33 -10.86 -4.10
C GLU A 232 31.91 -10.60 -4.61
N LEU A 233 31.81 -9.93 -5.76
CA LEU A 233 30.57 -9.81 -6.50
C LEU A 233 30.32 -11.12 -7.28
N VAL A 234 29.06 -11.53 -7.37
CA VAL A 234 28.60 -12.77 -8.04
C VAL A 234 28.32 -12.51 -9.51
#